data_AF-A0A4Y3WMY3-F1
#
_entry.id   AF-A0A4Y3WMY3-F1
#
_cell.length_a   1.000
_cell.length_b   1.000
_cell.length_c   1.000
_cell.angle_alpha   90.00
_cell.angle_beta   90.00
_cell.angle_gamma   90.00
#
_symmetry.space_group_name_H-M   'P 1'
#
loop_
_entity.id
_entity.type
_entity.pdbx_description
1 polymer ?
#
loop_
_entity_poly.entity_id
_entity_poly.type
_entity_poly.pdbx_seq_one_letter_code
_entity_poly.pdbx_strand_id
1 'polypeptide(L)' 'MTVHDLPSVDRSDVTRRLTEEFTGLVPDDVVRLEVEIAARELRGQVPDGALAEMLHRLAAQRLRGWVVVRR' A
#
# COMPACT_ATOMS: atom_id res chain seq x y z
N MET A 1 -7.14 -29.00 -0.24
CA MET A 1 -6.37 -28.17 0.70
C MET A 1 -5.28 -27.50 -0.11
N THR A 2 -5.63 -26.41 -0.79
CA THR A 2 -4.73 -25.71 -1.71
C THR A 2 -4.11 -24.57 -0.92
N VAL A 3 -2.79 -24.57 -0.83
CA VAL A 3 -2.02 -23.51 -0.18
C VAL A 3 -2.40 -22.16 -0.78
N HIS A 4 -2.82 -21.22 0.07
CA HIS A 4 -3.15 -19.86 -0.30
C HIS A 4 -1.86 -19.10 -0.65
N ASP A 5 -1.43 -19.20 -1.90
CA ASP A 5 -0.39 -18.34 -2.47
C ASP A 5 -1.03 -17.44 -3.54
N LEU A 6 -1.71 -16.36 -3.11
CA LEU A 6 -1.98 -15.13 -3.87
C LEU A 6 -2.34 -14.00 -2.86
N PRO A 7 -1.95 -12.72 -3.05
CA PRO A 7 -1.34 -12.13 -4.25
C PRO A 7 -0.11 -11.22 -3.97
N SER A 8 1.10 -11.65 -4.32
CA SER A 8 2.24 -10.71 -4.48
C SER A 8 2.01 -9.71 -5.62
N VAL A 9 1.06 -10.00 -6.53
CA VAL A 9 0.73 -9.17 -7.69
C VAL A 9 -0.03 -7.90 -7.27
N ASP A 10 -1.08 -7.99 -6.44
CA ASP A 10 -1.86 -6.82 -6.00
C ASP A 10 -1.04 -5.82 -5.21
N ARG A 11 -0.20 -6.30 -4.28
CA ARG A 11 0.67 -5.40 -3.50
C ARG A 11 1.70 -4.71 -4.37
N SER A 12 2.31 -5.41 -5.32
CA SER A 12 3.30 -4.81 -6.22
C SER A 12 2.66 -3.78 -7.15
N ASP A 13 1.44 -4.04 -7.63
CA ASP A 13 0.68 -3.08 -8.44
C ASP A 13 0.24 -1.86 -7.62
N VAL A 14 -0.20 -2.07 -6.38
CA VAL A 14 -0.53 -0.98 -5.44
C VAL A 14 0.70 -0.14 -5.12
N THR A 15 1.86 -0.76 -4.83
CA THR A 15 3.12 -0.04 -4.62
C THR A 15 3.48 0.79 -5.85
N ARG A 16 3.44 0.19 -7.05
CA ARG A 16 3.76 0.89 -8.30
C ARG A 16 2.86 2.11 -8.50
N ARG A 17 1.54 1.94 -8.36
CA ARG A 17 0.57 3.03 -8.48
C ARG A 17 0.83 4.15 -7.49
N LEU A 18 1.06 3.81 -6.22
CA LEU A 18 1.35 4.80 -5.17
C LEU A 18 2.70 5.49 -5.43
N THR A 19 3.72 4.77 -5.89
CA THR A 19 5.00 5.36 -6.30
C THR A 19 4.77 6.39 -7.41
N GLU A 20 3.95 6.08 -8.42
CA GLU A 20 3.61 7.01 -9.51
C GLU A 20 2.82 8.22 -8.99
N GLU A 21 1.84 8.02 -8.11
CA GLU A 21 1.00 9.09 -7.53
C GLU A 21 1.78 10.04 -6.62
N PHE A 22 2.76 9.53 -5.89
CA PHE A 22 3.56 10.30 -4.93
C PHE A 22 4.98 10.61 -5.45
N THR A 23 5.24 10.36 -6.73
CA THR A 23 6.51 10.68 -7.38
C THR A 23 6.87 12.15 -7.16
N GLY A 24 8.07 12.39 -6.63
CA GLY A 24 8.57 13.73 -6.32
C GLY A 24 7.97 14.38 -5.07
N LEU A 25 6.97 13.78 -4.44
CA LEU A 25 6.36 14.23 -3.18
C LEU A 25 6.87 13.43 -1.99
N VAL A 26 7.01 12.11 -2.16
CA VAL A 26 7.47 11.18 -1.12
C VAL A 26 8.55 10.26 -1.72
N PRO A 27 9.63 9.94 -0.99
CA PRO A 27 10.63 8.98 -1.46
C PRO A 27 10.04 7.60 -1.69
N ASP A 28 10.47 6.91 -2.75
CA ASP A 28 10.01 5.57 -3.11
C ASP A 28 10.14 4.54 -1.97
N ASP A 29 11.23 4.60 -1.21
CA ASP A 29 11.43 3.71 -0.06
C ASP A 29 10.40 3.93 1.04
N VAL A 30 9.93 5.16 1.23
CA VAL A 30 8.87 5.47 2.19
C VAL A 30 7.53 4.95 1.69
N VAL A 31 7.24 5.09 0.39
CA VAL A 31 6.03 4.52 -0.22
C VAL A 31 6.02 3.00 -0.05
N ARG A 32 7.12 2.32 -0.38
CA ARG A 32 7.24 0.87 -0.24
C ARG A 32 7.04 0.41 1.20
N LEU A 33 7.71 1.07 2.15
CA LEU A 33 7.60 0.76 3.57
C LEU A 33 6.16 0.93 4.08
N GLU A 34 5.49 2.02 3.69
CA GLU A 34 4.11 2.28 4.11
C GLU A 34 3.14 1.24 3.55
N VAL A 35 3.33 0.81 2.29
CA VAL A 35 2.53 -0.28 1.69
C VAL A 35 2.78 -1.60 2.41
N GLU A 36 4.01 -1.92 2.80
CA GLU A 36 4.30 -3.14 3.58
C GLU A 36 3.64 -3.11 4.97
N ILE A 37 3.68 -1.96 5.65
CA ILE A 37 3.02 -1.78 6.95
C ILE A 37 1.51 -1.94 6.81
N ALA A 38 0.90 -1.20 5.88
CA ALA A 38 -0.53 -1.25 5.62
C ALA A 38 -1.01 -2.65 5.20
N ALA A 39 -0.23 -3.38 4.40
CA ALA A 39 -0.55 -4.75 4.00
C ALA A 39 -0.53 -5.70 5.19
N ARG A 40 0.43 -5.55 6.11
CA ARG A 40 0.48 -6.35 7.35
C ARG A 40 -0.67 -6.05 8.28
N GLU A 41 -1.09 -4.80 8.38
CA GLU A 41 -2.24 -4.41 9.20
C GLU A 41 -3.54 -4.97 8.62
N LEU A 42 -3.73 -4.88 7.31
CA LEU A 42 -4.95 -5.36 6.66
C LEU A 42 -5.02 -6.88 6.55
N ARG A 43 -3.88 -7.58 6.64
CA ARG A 43 -3.83 -9.04 6.56
C ARG A 43 -4.71 -9.68 7.64
N GLY A 44 -5.73 -10.42 7.21
CA GLY A 44 -6.67 -11.10 8.11
C GLY A 44 -7.75 -10.19 8.72
N GLN A 45 -7.73 -8.89 8.44
CA GLN A 45 -8.78 -7.94 8.83
C GLN A 45 -9.79 -7.67 7.72
N VAL A 46 -9.43 -7.95 6.47
CA VAL A 46 -10.26 -7.73 5.28
C VAL A 46 -10.32 -8.96 4.39
N PRO A 47 -11.45 -9.17 3.69
CA PRO A 47 -11.54 -10.21 2.68
C PRO A 47 -10.56 -9.94 1.53
N ASP A 48 -9.97 -11.01 0.98
CA ASP A 48 -8.92 -10.91 -0.04
C ASP A 48 -9.31 -10.07 -1.26
N GLY A 49 -10.59 -10.11 -1.66
CA GLY A 49 -11.12 -9.31 -2.78
C GLY A 49 -11.18 -7.80 -2.53
N ALA A 50 -11.10 -7.35 -1.28
CA ALA A 50 -11.08 -5.93 -0.91
C ALA A 50 -9.68 -5.45 -0.48
N LEU A 51 -8.72 -6.37 -0.34
CA LEU A 51 -7.40 -6.07 0.23
C LEU A 51 -6.65 -5.02 -0.60
N ALA A 52 -6.63 -5.16 -1.93
CA ALA A 52 -5.92 -4.22 -2.81
C ALA A 52 -6.48 -2.80 -2.75
N GLU A 53 -7.81 -2.66 -2.78
CA GLU A 53 -8.48 -1.36 -2.68
C GLU A 53 -8.23 -0.70 -1.32
N MET A 54 -8.39 -1.47 -0.25
CA MET A 54 -8.19 -0.95 1.10
C MET A 54 -6.72 -0.63 1.39
N LEU A 55 -5.79 -1.44 0.85
CA LEU A 55 -4.36 -1.19 0.95
C LEU A 55 -3.99 0.13 0.28
N HIS A 56 -4.48 0.35 -0.94
CA HIS A 56 -4.26 1.59 -1.67
C HIS A 56 -4.80 2.79 -0.90
N ARG A 57 -6.05 2.73 -0.42
CA ARG A 57 -6.68 3.83 0.34
C ARG A 57 -5.92 4.14 1.63
N LEU A 58 -5.56 3.12 2.41
CA LEU A 58 -4.87 3.31 3.69
C LEU A 58 -3.48 3.92 3.50
N ALA A 59 -2.69 3.36 2.57
CA ALA A 59 -1.36 3.87 2.28
C ALA A 59 -1.42 5.28 1.68
N ALA A 60 -2.31 5.56 0.73
CA ALA A 60 -2.48 6.90 0.16
C ALA A 60 -2.85 7.94 1.22
N GLN A 61 -3.74 7.61 2.17
CA GLN A 61 -4.12 8.52 3.24
C GLN A 61 -2.92 8.88 4.11
N ARG A 62 -2.09 7.89 4.49
CA ARG A 62 -0.90 8.13 5.31
C ARG A 62 0.18 8.91 4.56
N LEU A 63 0.45 8.55 3.31
CA LEU A 63 1.42 9.26 2.46
C LEU A 63 1.03 10.72 2.23
N ARG A 64 -0.26 11.04 2.11
CA ARG A 64 -0.74 12.45 2.09
C ARG A 64 -0.39 13.19 3.38
N GLY A 65 -0.48 12.53 4.53
CA GLY A 65 -0.03 13.08 5.81
C GLY A 65 1.45 13.42 5.83
N TRP A 66 2.29 12.57 5.22
CA TRP A 66 3.73 12.82 5.08
C TRP A 66 4.04 14.07 4.24
N VAL A 67 3.28 14.32 3.17
CA VAL A 67 3.46 15.51 2.32
C VAL A 67 3.15 16.80 3.09
N VAL A 68 2.13 16.79 3.95
CA VAL A 68 1.72 17.97 4.74
C VAL A 68 2.75 18.32 5.81
N VAL A 69 3.35 17.31 6.48
CA VAL A 69 4.33 17.54 7.54
C VAL A 69 5.66 18.12 7.03
N ARG A 70 5.98 17.89 5.75
CA ARG A 70 7.27 18.25 5.15
C ARG A 70 7.27 19.60 4.40
N ARG A 71 6.15 20.32 4.43
CA ARG A 71 5.94 21.63 3.79
C ARG A 71 5.93 22.74 4.84
#